data_AF-A0A9X3EUB5-F1
#
_entry.id   AF-A0A9X3EUB5-F1
#
_cell.length_a   1.000
_cell.length_b   1.000
_cell.length_c   1.000
_cell.angle_alpha   90.00
_cell.angle_beta   90.00
_cell.angle_gamma   90.00
#
_symmetry.space_group_name_H-M   'P 1'
#
loop_
_entity.id
_entity.type
_entity.pdbx_description
1 polymer ?
#
loop_
_entity_poly.entity_id
_entity_poly.type
_entity_poly.pdbx_seq_one_letter_code
_entity_poly.pdbx_strand_id
1 'polypeptide(L)'
;MDFEHTATLTDDGRAIVVQRGELDRGKGQSIVENIDDWRLDLDTWQWERLTDRRWPRREFRRSDGERNRLWELGQACWYRQVGWAKELAEELTKLDAALGAPPDLDLAEHLYRPSVAHEVMPDEDDSFDTTRIRVDGVVVRFVRGGFELQMTVEGELPESTVDAIAEELRDKLATLEQTSYTLNTL
;
A
#
# COMPACT_ATOMS: atom_id res chain seq x y z
N MET A 1 -10.10 9.74 -0.49
CA MET A 1 -9.78 8.66 0.46
C MET A 1 -11.06 8.44 1.23
N ASP A 2 -11.91 7.57 0.70
CA ASP A 2 -13.19 7.22 1.32
C ASP A 2 -12.93 6.04 2.24
N PHE A 3 -13.15 6.24 3.54
CA PHE A 3 -12.99 5.25 4.60
C PHE A 3 -14.17 4.26 4.57
N GLU A 4 -14.36 3.60 3.43
CA GLU A 4 -15.52 2.77 3.17
C GLU A 4 -15.50 1.54 4.08
N HIS A 5 -16.32 1.59 5.12
CA HIS A 5 -16.64 0.48 5.98
C HIS A 5 -18.09 0.08 5.75
N THR A 6 -18.38 -1.18 6.03
CA THR A 6 -19.76 -1.67 6.10
C THR A 6 -20.11 -1.90 7.56
N ALA A 7 -21.25 -1.34 8.00
CA ALA A 7 -21.80 -1.57 9.32
C ALA A 7 -23.22 -2.13 9.19
N THR A 8 -23.45 -3.34 9.69
CA THR A 8 -24.73 -4.04 9.59
C THR A 8 -25.25 -4.42 10.97
N LEU A 9 -26.49 -4.07 11.28
CA LEU A 9 -27.17 -4.52 12.50
C LEU A 9 -27.49 -6.03 12.36
N THR A 10 -27.21 -6.82 13.39
CA THR A 10 -27.57 -8.24 13.41
C THR A 10 -29.09 -8.43 13.40
N ASP A 11 -29.57 -9.57 12.87
CA ASP A 11 -31.01 -9.86 12.74
C ASP A 11 -31.78 -9.81 14.08
N ASP A 12 -31.09 -10.12 15.19
CA ASP A 12 -31.65 -10.04 16.54
C ASP A 12 -31.64 -8.62 17.14
N GLY A 13 -31.07 -7.64 16.43
CA GLY A 13 -30.97 -6.25 16.85
C GLY A 13 -30.00 -5.97 18.00
N ARG A 14 -29.20 -6.97 18.41
CA ARG A 14 -28.37 -6.87 19.63
C ARG A 14 -26.94 -6.44 19.38
N ALA A 15 -26.48 -6.45 18.13
CA ALA A 15 -25.11 -6.08 17.81
C ALA A 15 -24.99 -5.40 16.43
N ILE A 16 -23.90 -4.66 16.25
CA ILE A 16 -23.48 -4.11 14.95
C ILE A 16 -22.20 -4.83 14.53
N VAL A 17 -22.18 -5.40 13.34
CA VAL A 17 -20.98 -5.97 12.72
C VAL A 17 -20.37 -4.93 11.78
N VAL A 18 -19.10 -4.60 12.03
CA VAL A 18 -18.29 -3.67 11.24
C VAL A 18 -17.21 -4.45 10.50
N GLN A 19 -17.12 -4.21 9.20
CA GLN A 19 -16.14 -4.85 8.32
C GLN A 19 -15.53 -3.82 7.39
N ARG A 20 -14.30 -4.09 6.92
CA ARG A 20 -13.54 -3.18 6.05
C ARG A 20 -13.30 -1.82 6.72
N GLY A 21 -12.95 -0.81 5.91
CA GLY A 21 -12.55 0.51 6.37
C GLY A 21 -11.12 0.53 6.88
N GLU A 22 -10.83 1.53 7.70
CA GLU A 22 -9.49 1.75 8.23
C GLU A 22 -9.53 2.01 9.74
N LEU A 23 -8.41 1.78 10.40
CA LEU A 23 -8.21 1.95 11.83
C LEU A 23 -7.23 3.09 12.08
N ASP A 24 -7.70 4.13 12.77
CA ASP A 24 -6.82 5.09 13.43
C ASP A 24 -6.30 4.47 14.73
N ARG A 25 -5.00 4.24 14.79
CA ARG A 25 -4.34 3.60 15.95
C ARG A 25 -3.75 4.62 16.93
N GLY A 26 -4.07 5.90 16.75
CA GLY A 26 -3.72 6.99 17.65
C GLY A 26 -2.50 7.78 17.19
N LYS A 27 -2.15 8.79 18.01
CA LYS A 27 -1.18 9.83 17.65
C LYS A 27 0.18 9.25 17.26
N GLY A 28 0.64 9.62 16.07
CA GLY A 28 1.95 9.23 15.52
C GLY A 28 1.96 7.84 14.88
N GLN A 29 0.84 7.13 14.89
CA GLN A 29 0.68 5.87 14.16
C GLN A 29 -0.05 6.13 12.85
N SER A 30 0.26 5.30 11.88
CA SER A 30 -0.40 5.34 10.58
C SER A 30 -1.78 4.73 10.68
N ILE A 31 -2.69 5.32 9.91
CA ILE A 31 -3.97 4.70 9.60
C ILE A 31 -3.66 3.43 8.82
N VAL A 32 -4.32 2.33 9.18
CA VAL A 32 -4.14 1.04 8.51
C VAL A 32 -5.49 0.47 8.15
N GLU A 33 -5.55 -0.28 7.07
CA GLU A 33 -6.76 -1.03 6.72
C GLU A 33 -7.22 -1.91 7.89
N ASN A 34 -8.53 -1.91 8.12
CA ASN A 34 -9.16 -2.86 9.01
C ASN A 34 -9.30 -4.21 8.30
N ILE A 35 -8.38 -5.13 8.58
CA ILE A 35 -8.42 -6.48 8.02
C ILE A 35 -9.35 -7.40 8.81
N ASP A 36 -9.85 -6.99 9.97
CA ASP A 36 -10.68 -7.84 10.82
C ASP A 36 -12.13 -7.41 10.84
N ASP A 37 -12.96 -8.39 11.16
CA ASP A 37 -14.37 -8.17 11.39
C ASP A 37 -14.57 -7.88 12.89
N TRP A 38 -15.33 -6.85 13.20
CA TRP A 38 -15.58 -6.40 14.56
C TRP A 38 -17.07 -6.43 14.87
N ARG A 39 -17.41 -6.69 16.12
CA ARG A 39 -18.77 -6.67 16.63
C ARG A 39 -18.87 -5.74 17.82
N LEU A 40 -19.82 -4.81 17.78
CA LEU A 40 -20.23 -4.03 18.94
C LEU A 40 -21.51 -4.64 19.52
N ASP A 41 -21.43 -5.18 20.74
CA ASP A 41 -22.61 -5.61 21.50
C ASP A 41 -23.33 -4.37 22.07
N LEU A 42 -24.62 -4.21 21.75
CA LEU A 42 -25.40 -3.00 22.10
C LEU A 42 -25.99 -3.03 23.51
N ASP A 43 -26.03 -4.19 24.16
CA ASP A 43 -26.49 -4.30 25.55
C ASP A 43 -25.35 -3.88 26.50
N THR A 44 -24.12 -4.28 26.19
CA THR A 44 -22.93 -4.10 27.03
C THR A 44 -22.01 -2.98 26.55
N TRP A 45 -22.17 -2.51 25.32
CA TRP A 45 -21.29 -1.54 24.65
C TRP A 45 -19.84 -2.02 24.54
N GLN A 46 -19.64 -3.34 24.47
CA GLN A 46 -18.32 -3.94 24.34
C GLN A 46 -18.01 -4.33 22.90
N TRP A 47 -16.75 -4.12 22.50
CA TRP A 47 -16.24 -4.56 21.22
C TRP A 47 -15.66 -5.98 21.33
N GLU A 48 -16.02 -6.82 20.37
CA GLU A 48 -15.50 -8.17 20.16
C GLU A 48 -14.85 -8.23 18.77
N ARG A 49 -13.64 -8.78 18.70
CA ARG A 49 -12.97 -9.06 17.42
C ARG A 49 -13.42 -10.44 16.94
N LEU A 50 -14.04 -10.50 15.76
CA LEU A 50 -14.62 -11.74 15.21
C LEU A 50 -13.61 -12.59 14.43
N THR A 51 -12.54 -11.96 13.92
CA THR A 51 -11.46 -12.64 13.19
C THR A 51 -10.09 -12.29 13.79
N ASP A 52 -9.12 -13.20 13.69
CA ASP A 52 -7.71 -12.93 14.06
C ASP A 52 -6.80 -13.14 12.85
N ARG A 53 -6.90 -12.25 11.85
CA ARG A 53 -6.00 -12.30 10.70
C ARG A 53 -4.62 -11.80 11.14
N ARG A 54 -3.60 -12.66 11.04
CA ARG A 54 -2.21 -12.37 11.43
C ARG A 54 -1.34 -12.01 10.24
N TRP A 55 -1.86 -11.17 9.37
CA TRP A 55 -1.20 -10.78 8.13
C TRP A 55 0.01 -9.87 8.43
N PRO A 56 1.23 -10.25 8.01
CA PRO A 56 2.40 -9.39 8.13
C PRO A 56 2.18 -8.08 7.38
N ARG A 57 2.51 -6.96 8.04
CA ARG A 57 2.42 -5.63 7.44
C ARG A 57 3.72 -4.85 7.61
N ARG A 58 4.05 -4.06 6.60
CA ARG A 58 5.19 -3.16 6.58
C ARG A 58 4.76 -1.80 6.06
N GLU A 59 5.37 -0.75 6.59
CA GLU A 59 5.21 0.61 6.13
C GLU A 59 6.54 1.20 5.70
N PHE A 60 6.50 1.94 4.60
CA PHE A 60 7.61 2.67 4.02
C PHE A 60 7.30 4.16 4.06
N ARG A 61 8.23 4.96 4.58
CA ARG A 61 8.13 6.43 4.57
C ARG A 61 9.46 7.05 4.20
N ARG A 62 9.43 8.16 3.45
CA ARG A 62 10.64 8.96 3.21
C ARG A 62 11.23 9.41 4.54
N SER A 63 12.53 9.27 4.71
CA SER A 63 13.24 9.65 5.95
C SER A 63 13.26 11.16 6.18
N ASP A 64 13.08 11.96 5.12
CA ASP A 64 12.95 13.42 5.20
C ASP A 64 11.54 13.90 5.61
N GLY A 65 10.56 12.99 5.68
CA GLY A 65 9.18 13.32 6.06
C GLY A 65 8.35 14.00 4.97
N GLU A 66 8.91 14.19 3.78
CA GLU A 66 8.20 14.77 2.64
C GLU A 66 7.23 13.76 2.01
N ARG A 67 6.30 14.28 1.21
CA ARG A 67 5.39 13.47 0.40
C ARG A 67 6.18 12.65 -0.63
N ASN A 68 5.83 11.38 -0.81
CA ASN A 68 6.38 10.57 -1.91
C ASN A 68 5.82 11.02 -3.28
N ARG A 69 6.52 10.64 -4.35
CA ARG A 69 6.23 10.99 -5.74
C ARG A 69 5.77 9.78 -6.56
N LEU A 70 5.29 8.74 -5.89
CA LEU A 70 4.89 7.48 -6.54
C LEU A 70 3.66 7.65 -7.44
N TRP A 71 2.82 8.65 -7.18
CA TRP A 71 1.72 9.01 -8.05
C TRP A 71 2.23 9.59 -9.37
N GLU A 72 3.11 10.59 -9.30
CA GLU A 72 3.70 11.27 -10.43
C GLU A 72 4.56 10.32 -11.28
N LEU A 73 5.34 9.44 -10.63
CA LEU A 73 6.08 8.37 -11.31
C LEU A 73 5.14 7.40 -12.04
N GLY A 74 4.06 6.95 -11.39
CA GLY A 74 3.07 6.10 -12.01
C GLY A 74 2.37 6.77 -13.20
N GLN A 75 2.04 8.05 -13.08
CA GLN A 75 1.45 8.84 -14.15
C GLN A 75 2.40 8.99 -15.34
N ALA A 76 3.70 9.23 -15.10
CA ALA A 76 4.70 9.27 -16.17
C ALA A 76 4.82 7.91 -16.88
N CYS A 77 4.81 6.79 -16.16
CA CYS A 77 4.79 5.45 -16.75
C CYS A 77 3.55 5.25 -17.63
N TRP A 78 2.38 5.69 -17.16
CA TRP A 78 1.15 5.60 -17.93
C TRP A 78 1.21 6.45 -19.21
N TYR A 79 1.64 7.71 -19.14
CA TYR A 79 1.82 8.55 -20.34
C TYR A 79 2.78 7.93 -21.36
N ARG A 80 3.86 7.30 -20.89
CA ARG A 80 4.79 6.52 -21.72
C ARG A 80 4.08 5.36 -22.41
N GLN A 81 3.28 4.60 -21.66
CA GLN A 81 2.53 3.44 -22.18
C GLN A 81 1.49 3.84 -23.24
N VAL A 82 0.74 4.94 -23.05
CA VAL A 82 -0.30 5.39 -23.99
C VAL A 82 0.24 6.29 -25.11
N GLY A 83 1.56 6.57 -25.14
CA GLY A 83 2.22 7.35 -26.19
C GLY A 83 1.96 8.86 -26.13
N TRP A 84 1.58 9.39 -24.98
CA TRP A 84 1.29 10.82 -24.76
C TRP A 84 2.59 11.60 -24.53
N ALA A 85 3.33 11.82 -25.62
CA ALA A 85 4.71 12.33 -25.56
C ALA A 85 4.83 13.74 -24.97
N LYS A 86 3.83 14.61 -25.16
CA LYS A 86 3.87 15.98 -24.64
C LYS A 86 3.70 15.98 -23.12
N GLU A 87 2.66 15.31 -22.63
CA GLU A 87 2.34 15.17 -21.22
C GLU A 87 3.48 14.45 -20.48
N LEU A 88 4.05 13.41 -21.09
CA LEU A 88 5.24 12.73 -20.58
C LEU A 88 6.41 13.70 -20.40
N ALA A 89 6.75 14.49 -21.42
CA ALA A 89 7.87 15.42 -21.35
C ALA A 89 7.68 16.50 -20.27
N GLU A 90 6.46 17.00 -20.11
CA GLU A 90 6.12 17.95 -19.05
C GLU A 90 6.25 17.30 -17.66
N GLU A 91 5.77 16.08 -17.47
CA GLU A 91 5.84 15.38 -16.18
C GLU A 91 7.27 14.99 -15.81
N LEU A 92 8.07 14.52 -16.79
CA LEU A 92 9.49 14.24 -16.61
C LEU A 92 10.28 15.48 -16.17
N THR A 93 9.95 16.65 -16.72
CA THR A 93 10.60 17.92 -16.32
C THR A 93 10.30 18.26 -14.86
N LYS A 94 9.06 18.06 -14.40
CA LYS A 94 8.68 18.29 -13.00
C LYS A 94 9.36 17.30 -12.06
N LEU A 95 9.41 16.03 -12.44
CA LEU A 95 10.05 14.97 -11.67
C LEU A 95 11.56 15.21 -11.54
N ASP A 96 12.25 15.53 -12.62
CA ASP A 96 13.68 15.85 -12.61
C ASP A 96 13.99 17.02 -11.65
N ALA A 97 13.21 18.10 -11.73
CA ALA A 97 13.36 19.24 -10.81
C ALA A 97 13.09 18.88 -9.34
N ALA A 98 12.17 17.95 -9.07
CA ALA A 98 11.81 17.53 -7.72
C ALA A 98 12.81 16.52 -7.11
N LEU A 99 13.33 15.60 -7.93
CA LEU A 99 14.27 14.55 -7.53
C LEU A 99 15.73 15.04 -7.54
N GLY A 100 16.02 16.09 -8.32
CA GLY A 100 17.37 16.57 -8.59
C GLY A 100 18.15 15.70 -9.59
N ALA A 101 17.48 14.73 -10.23
CA ALA A 101 18.02 13.86 -11.25
C ALA A 101 16.89 13.30 -12.13
N PRO A 102 17.17 12.88 -13.38
CA PRO A 102 16.16 12.30 -14.25
C PRO A 102 15.51 11.06 -13.62
N PRO A 103 14.17 10.93 -13.63
CA PRO A 103 13.50 9.78 -13.02
C PRO A 103 13.78 8.49 -13.80
N ASP A 104 13.98 7.40 -13.07
CA ASP A 104 14.13 6.06 -13.63
C ASP A 104 12.75 5.40 -13.81
N LEU A 105 12.15 5.62 -14.99
CA LEU A 105 10.83 5.05 -15.29
C LEU A 105 10.86 3.52 -15.47
N ASP A 106 12.00 2.95 -15.84
CA ASP A 106 12.12 1.49 -15.98
C ASP A 106 12.10 0.83 -14.61
N LEU A 107 12.78 1.41 -13.63
CA LEU A 107 12.68 0.99 -12.23
C LEU A 107 11.27 1.23 -11.67
N ALA A 108 10.62 2.35 -12.02
CA ALA A 108 9.27 2.65 -11.54
C ALA A 108 8.23 1.62 -12.02
N GLU A 109 8.31 1.16 -13.27
CA GLU A 109 7.45 0.08 -13.79
C GLU A 109 7.67 -1.27 -13.10
N HIS A 110 8.83 -1.46 -12.47
CA HIS A 110 9.23 -2.70 -11.78
C HIS A 110 9.26 -2.54 -10.25
N LEU A 111 8.72 -1.45 -9.72
CA LEU A 111 8.76 -1.14 -8.29
C LEU A 111 8.22 -2.29 -7.42
N TYR A 112 7.07 -2.84 -7.81
CA TYR A 112 6.37 -3.92 -7.10
C TYR A 112 6.72 -5.33 -7.57
N ARG A 113 7.77 -5.48 -8.38
CA ARG A 113 8.22 -6.78 -8.90
C ARG A 113 9.47 -7.22 -8.16
N PRO A 114 9.37 -7.95 -7.05
CA PRO A 114 10.54 -8.37 -6.28
C PRO A 114 11.34 -9.43 -7.05
N SER A 115 12.59 -9.66 -6.61
CA SER A 115 13.47 -10.68 -7.18
C SER A 115 13.02 -12.10 -6.87
N VAL A 116 12.20 -12.28 -5.83
CA VAL A 116 11.57 -13.57 -5.53
C VAL A 116 10.56 -13.93 -6.63
N ALA A 117 10.41 -15.24 -6.90
CA ALA A 117 9.47 -15.71 -7.91
C ALA A 117 8.05 -15.25 -7.56
N HIS A 118 7.37 -14.61 -8.51
CA HIS A 118 6.05 -14.05 -8.29
C HIS A 118 5.22 -14.01 -9.58
N GLU A 119 3.92 -13.92 -9.41
CA GLU A 119 2.96 -13.63 -10.48
C GLU A 119 2.43 -12.21 -10.30
N VAL A 120 2.42 -11.43 -11.37
CA VAL A 120 1.74 -10.12 -11.37
C VAL A 120 0.24 -10.38 -11.47
N MET A 121 -0.54 -9.79 -10.56
CA MET A 121 -1.99 -9.84 -10.63
C MET A 121 -2.51 -8.64 -11.42
N PRO A 122 -3.61 -8.79 -12.18
CA PRO A 122 -4.24 -7.64 -12.83
C PRO A 122 -4.73 -6.65 -11.77
N ASP A 123 -4.64 -5.36 -12.09
CA ASP A 123 -5.26 -4.33 -11.28
C ASP A 123 -6.79 -4.55 -11.29
N GLU A 124 -7.43 -4.29 -10.15
CA GLU A 124 -8.89 -4.23 -10.08
C GLU A 124 -9.31 -2.87 -10.64
N ASP A 125 -10.30 -2.86 -11.55
CA ASP A 125 -10.66 -1.70 -12.40
C ASP A 125 -10.90 -0.38 -11.62
N ASP A 126 -11.17 -0.44 -10.32
CA ASP A 126 -11.54 0.70 -9.47
C ASP A 126 -10.43 1.19 -8.50
N SER A 127 -9.25 0.54 -8.43
CA SER A 127 -8.18 0.96 -7.50
C SER A 127 -6.91 1.40 -8.23
N PHE A 128 -6.73 2.72 -8.30
CA PHE A 128 -5.52 3.33 -8.89
C PHE A 128 -4.32 3.36 -7.95
N ASP A 129 -4.51 3.13 -6.65
CA ASP A 129 -3.49 3.24 -5.61
C ASP A 129 -2.97 1.89 -5.12
N THR A 130 -3.61 0.79 -5.53
CA THR A 130 -3.26 -0.56 -5.10
C THR A 130 -2.58 -1.35 -6.22
N THR A 131 -1.49 -2.05 -5.89
CA THR A 131 -0.88 -3.06 -6.76
C THR A 131 -0.78 -4.39 -6.02
N ARG A 132 -0.98 -5.50 -6.73
CA ARG A 132 -0.94 -6.85 -6.16
C ARG A 132 -0.02 -7.78 -6.93
N ILE A 133 0.70 -8.61 -6.19
CA ILE A 133 1.43 -9.76 -6.72
C ILE A 133 1.06 -11.00 -5.92
N ARG A 134 1.37 -12.17 -6.47
CA ARG A 134 1.27 -13.46 -5.78
C ARG A 134 2.64 -14.08 -5.64
N VAL A 135 3.02 -14.44 -4.42
CA VAL A 135 4.27 -15.14 -4.08
C VAL A 135 3.88 -16.43 -3.38
N ASP A 136 4.30 -17.58 -3.91
CA ASP A 136 3.96 -18.92 -3.39
C ASP A 136 2.46 -19.11 -3.07
N GLY A 137 1.58 -18.57 -3.91
CA GLY A 137 0.14 -18.66 -3.72
C GLY A 137 -0.47 -17.59 -2.81
N VAL A 138 0.35 -16.81 -2.10
CA VAL A 138 -0.08 -15.77 -1.16
C VAL A 138 -0.08 -14.39 -1.82
N VAL A 139 -1.13 -13.61 -1.60
CA VAL A 139 -1.22 -12.25 -2.13
C VAL A 139 -0.37 -11.31 -1.29
N VAL A 140 0.48 -10.54 -1.97
CA VAL A 140 1.17 -9.39 -1.40
C VAL A 140 0.59 -8.14 -2.05
N ARG A 141 -0.03 -7.30 -1.23
CA ARG A 141 -0.69 -6.08 -1.67
C ARG A 141 0.10 -4.86 -1.22
N PHE A 142 0.26 -3.92 -2.13
CA PHE A 142 0.89 -2.62 -1.91
C PHE A 142 -0.16 -1.53 -2.08
N VAL A 143 -0.34 -0.70 -1.07
CA VAL A 143 -1.26 0.45 -1.09
C VAL A 143 -0.43 1.72 -0.99
N ARG A 144 -0.59 2.60 -1.98
CA ARG A 144 0.10 3.89 -2.04
C ARG A 144 -0.68 4.97 -1.31
N GLY A 145 -0.07 5.53 -0.27
CA GLY A 145 -0.47 6.79 0.33
C GLY A 145 0.38 7.96 -0.19
N GLY A 146 0.04 9.17 0.23
CA GLY A 146 0.81 10.36 -0.11
C GLY A 146 2.16 10.42 0.62
N PHE A 147 2.22 10.01 1.89
CA PHE A 147 3.44 10.08 2.71
C PHE A 147 4.04 8.71 2.97
N GLU A 148 3.25 7.68 2.77
CA GLU A 148 3.54 6.30 3.10
C GLU A 148 3.22 5.37 1.94
N LEU A 149 3.85 4.20 1.97
CA LEU A 149 3.40 3.04 1.24
C LEU A 149 3.23 1.91 2.25
N GLN A 150 2.15 1.14 2.12
CA GLN A 150 1.91 -0.01 2.99
C GLN A 150 1.95 -1.30 2.18
N MET A 151 2.68 -2.29 2.68
CA MET A 151 2.70 -3.66 2.18
C MET A 151 1.97 -4.57 3.15
N THR A 152 1.00 -5.33 2.66
CA THR A 152 0.25 -6.33 3.42
C THR A 152 0.40 -7.71 2.77
N VAL A 153 0.77 -8.71 3.55
CA VAL A 153 0.85 -10.11 3.12
C VAL A 153 -0.40 -10.84 3.60
N GLU A 154 -1.30 -11.16 2.69
CA GLU A 154 -2.64 -11.68 2.99
C GLU A 154 -2.64 -13.20 3.22
N GLY A 155 -1.79 -13.65 4.16
CA GLY A 155 -1.62 -15.05 4.48
C GLY A 155 -0.31 -15.29 5.23
N GLU A 156 0.23 -16.49 5.07
CA GLU A 156 1.48 -16.90 5.69
C GLU A 156 2.56 -17.06 4.63
N LEU A 157 3.62 -16.24 4.73
CA LEU A 157 4.87 -16.42 4.02
C LEU A 157 6.01 -16.55 5.03
N PRO A 158 7.12 -17.22 4.67
CA PRO A 158 8.31 -17.22 5.51
C PRO A 158 8.75 -15.78 5.79
N GLU A 159 9.08 -15.48 7.05
CA GLU A 159 9.50 -14.14 7.47
C GLU A 159 10.67 -13.61 6.63
N SER A 160 11.63 -14.49 6.30
CA SER A 160 12.74 -14.15 5.41
C SER A 160 12.31 -13.72 4.00
N THR A 161 11.19 -14.23 3.49
CA THR A 161 10.62 -13.84 2.19
C THR A 161 9.94 -12.48 2.31
N VAL A 162 9.16 -12.27 3.37
CA VAL A 162 8.51 -10.98 3.66
C VAL A 162 9.56 -9.88 3.79
N ASP A 163 10.63 -10.13 4.55
CA ASP A 163 11.71 -9.18 4.76
C ASP A 163 12.51 -8.94 3.47
N ALA A 164 12.78 -9.97 2.67
CA ALA A 164 13.46 -9.80 1.38
C ALA A 164 12.65 -8.90 0.42
N ILE A 165 11.33 -9.11 0.32
CA ILE A 165 10.45 -8.25 -0.49
C ILE A 165 10.45 -6.82 0.04
N ALA A 166 10.35 -6.65 1.37
CA ALA A 166 10.30 -5.33 1.99
C ALA A 166 11.61 -4.56 1.81
N GLU A 167 12.75 -5.19 2.08
CA GLU A 167 14.08 -4.55 1.94
C GLU A 167 14.35 -4.17 0.49
N GLU A 168 14.06 -5.06 -0.47
CA GLU A 168 14.21 -4.72 -1.90
C GLU A 168 13.30 -3.56 -2.30
N LEU A 169 12.03 -3.56 -1.87
CA LEU A 169 11.12 -2.45 -2.14
C LEU A 169 11.64 -1.15 -1.55
N ARG A 170 12.15 -1.16 -0.32
CA ARG A 170 12.74 0.03 0.33
C ARG A 170 13.92 0.56 -0.49
N ASP A 171 14.80 -0.30 -0.98
CA ASP A 171 15.96 0.10 -1.75
C ASP A 171 15.57 0.68 -3.13
N LYS A 172 14.54 0.11 -3.78
CA LYS A 172 13.96 0.67 -5.00
C LYS A 172 13.32 2.03 -4.77
N LEU A 173 12.53 2.16 -3.70
CA LEU A 173 11.92 3.44 -3.30
C LEU A 173 13.01 4.48 -3.07
N ALA A 174 14.07 4.13 -2.34
CA ALA A 174 15.16 5.05 -2.06
C ALA A 174 15.90 5.50 -3.33
N THR A 175 16.07 4.58 -4.27
CA THR A 175 16.67 4.87 -5.58
C THR A 175 15.79 5.77 -6.43
N LEU A 176 14.49 5.48 -6.54
CA LEU A 176 13.55 6.28 -7.34
C LEU A 176 13.41 7.71 -6.82
N GLU A 177 13.38 7.87 -5.51
CA GLU A 177 13.01 9.11 -4.84
C GLU A 177 14.22 9.94 -4.40
N GLN A 178 15.44 9.43 -4.69
CA GLN A 178 16.72 10.05 -4.35
C GLN A 178 16.84 10.42 -2.86
N THR A 179 16.21 9.63 -1.98
CA THR A 179 16.19 9.85 -0.53
C THR A 179 16.11 8.51 0.19
N SER A 180 16.56 8.44 1.43
CA SER A 180 16.39 7.23 2.24
C SER A 180 14.92 7.01 2.60
N TYR A 181 14.53 5.74 2.74
CA TYR A 181 13.24 5.34 3.29
C TYR A 181 13.42 4.63 4.65
N THR A 182 12.51 4.92 5.56
CA THR A 182 12.31 4.13 6.79
C THR A 182 11.39 2.96 6.50
N LEU A 183 11.63 1.84 7.19
CA LEU A 183 10.84 0.62 7.13
C LEU A 183 10.35 0.28 8.54
N ASN A 184 9.03 0.25 8.74
CA ASN A 184 8.41 -0.05 10.01
C ASN A 184 7.52 -1.29 9.89
N THR A 185 7.48 -2.11 10.95
CA THR A 185 6.46 -3.16 11.10
C THR A 185 5.20 -2.54 11.69
N LEU A 186 4.02 -2.89 11.15
CA LEU A 186 2.72 -2.37 11.59
C LEU A 186 1.96 -3.37 12.46
#